data_AF-A0A401IFG4-F1
#
_entry.id   AF-A0A401IFG4-F1
#
_cell.length_a   1.000
_cell.length_b   1.000
_cell.length_c   1.000
_cell.angle_alpha   90.00
_cell.angle_beta   90.00
_cell.angle_gamma   90.00
#
_symmetry.space_group_name_H-M   'P 1'
#
loop_
_entity.id
_entity.type
_entity.pdbx_description
1 polymer ?
#
loop_
_entity_poly.entity_id
_entity_poly.type
_entity_poly.pdbx_seq_one_letter_code
_entity_poly.pdbx_strand_id
1 'polypeptide(L)'
;MNQPDINITQKVQELSLESLQNNDPTGWFDRLYGEANGDTTQVPWARMTAHPCLQNWLETWRGDIKIYKLDLIRDIARRPRR
;
A
#
# COMPACT_ATOMS: atom_id res chain seq x y z
N MET A 1 -2.58 14.57 -5.13
CA MET A 1 -3.70 13.61 -5.10
C MET A 1 -3.54 12.74 -6.34
N ASN A 2 -3.09 11.49 -6.22
CA ASN A 2 -2.93 10.61 -7.39
C ASN A 2 -4.31 10.05 -7.74
N GLN A 3 -5.00 10.74 -8.64
CA GLN A 3 -6.27 10.30 -9.20
C GLN A 3 -6.00 9.02 -10.00
N PRO A 4 -6.79 7.94 -9.85
CA PRO A 4 -6.71 6.83 -10.80
C PRO A 4 -7.05 7.36 -12.19
N ASP A 5 -6.34 6.91 -13.22
CA ASP A 5 -6.69 7.27 -14.59
C ASP A 5 -8.17 6.94 -14.82
N ILE A 6 -8.94 7.95 -15.24
CA ILE A 6 -10.39 7.84 -15.39
C ILE A 6 -10.74 6.64 -16.30
N ASN A 7 -9.86 6.38 -17.27
CA ASN A 7 -9.95 5.27 -18.22
C ASN A 7 -9.86 3.87 -17.56
N ILE A 8 -8.87 3.62 -16.67
CA ILE A 8 -8.72 2.30 -16.04
C ILE A 8 -9.86 1.99 -15.06
N THR A 9 -10.41 3.02 -14.40
CA THR A 9 -11.51 2.84 -13.45
C THR A 9 -12.81 2.53 -14.18
N GLN A 10 -13.07 3.20 -15.31
CA GLN A 10 -14.21 2.91 -16.18
C GLN A 10 -14.15 1.48 -16.73
N LYS A 11 -12.98 1.04 -17.21
CA LYS A 11 -12.77 -0.32 -17.68
C LYS A 11 -13.11 -1.38 -16.61
N VAL A 12 -12.66 -1.17 -15.37
CA VAL A 12 -12.97 -2.08 -14.25
C VAL A 12 -14.48 -2.14 -13.98
N GLN A 13 -15.16 -0.99 -14.04
CA GLN A 13 -16.61 -0.94 -13.89
C GLN A 13 -17.32 -1.75 -14.99
N GLU A 14 -16.92 -1.58 -16.25
CA GLU A 14 -17.48 -2.32 -17.38
C GLU A 14 -17.30 -3.84 -17.22
N LEU A 15 -16.08 -4.30 -16.92
CA LEU A 15 -15.80 -5.73 -16.71
C LEU A 15 -16.61 -6.30 -15.54
N SER A 16 -16.76 -5.53 -14.46
CA SER A 16 -17.57 -5.95 -13.29
C SER A 16 -19.05 -6.11 -13.63
N LEU A 17 -19.61 -5.19 -14.43
CA LEU A 17 -21.00 -5.24 -14.87
C LEU A 17 -21.25 -6.43 -15.78
N GLU A 18 -20.35 -6.67 -16.73
CA GLU A 18 -20.45 -7.80 -17.65
C GLU A 18 -20.39 -9.15 -16.91
N SER A 19 -19.49 -9.27 -15.93
CA SER A 19 -19.33 -10.52 -15.17
C SER A 19 -20.52 -10.76 -14.24
N LEU A 20 -21.11 -9.70 -13.68
CA LEU A 20 -22.39 -9.77 -12.97
C LEU A 20 -23.53 -10.28 -13.86
N GLN A 21 -23.62 -9.81 -15.11
CA GLN A 21 -24.63 -10.29 -16.09
C GLN A 21 -24.44 -11.76 -16.45
N ASN A 22 -23.18 -12.23 -16.49
CA ASN A 22 -22.83 -13.62 -16.76
C ASN A 22 -22.99 -14.55 -15.54
N ASN A 23 -23.55 -14.06 -14.44
CA ASN A 23 -23.74 -14.79 -13.18
C ASN A 23 -22.40 -15.27 -12.55
N ASP A 24 -21.30 -14.60 -12.89
CA ASP A 24 -19.96 -14.79 -12.34
C ASP A 24 -19.44 -13.45 -11.81
N PRO A 25 -19.83 -13.03 -10.60
CA PRO A 25 -19.49 -11.72 -10.06
C PRO A 25 -17.98 -11.51 -9.82
N THR A 26 -17.16 -12.56 -9.93
CA THR A 26 -15.71 -12.51 -9.70
C THR A 26 -14.88 -12.69 -10.98
N GLY A 27 -15.46 -13.19 -12.07
CA GLY A 27 -14.72 -13.49 -13.31
C GLY A 27 -14.02 -12.29 -13.97
N TRP A 28 -14.44 -11.06 -13.63
CA TRP A 28 -13.78 -9.85 -14.10
C TRP A 28 -12.35 -9.68 -13.55
N PHE A 29 -12.02 -10.29 -12.40
CA PHE A 29 -10.67 -10.24 -11.84
C PHE A 29 -9.67 -10.99 -12.73
N ASP A 30 -10.02 -12.21 -13.15
CA ASP A 30 -9.14 -13.04 -13.98
C ASP A 30 -8.90 -12.38 -15.34
N ARG A 31 -9.94 -11.76 -15.92
CA ARG A 31 -9.79 -10.96 -17.14
C ARG A 31 -8.90 -9.74 -16.93
N LEU A 32 -9.15 -8.97 -15.87
CA LEU A 32 -8.34 -7.78 -15.57
C LEU A 32 -6.86 -8.14 -15.39
N TYR A 33 -6.55 -9.17 -14.61
CA TYR A 33 -5.17 -9.59 -14.36
C TYR A 33 -4.52 -10.24 -15.58
N GLY A 34 -5.29 -11.01 -16.36
CA GLY A 34 -4.82 -11.58 -17.62
C GLY A 34 -4.46 -10.51 -18.66
N GLU A 35 -5.32 -9.49 -18.82
CA GLU A 35 -5.08 -8.36 -19.72
C GLU A 35 -3.94 -7.45 -19.25
N ALA A 36 -3.80 -7.26 -17.94
CA ALA A 36 -2.69 -6.48 -17.37
C ALA A 36 -1.34 -7.14 -17.69
N ASN A 37 -1.26 -8.46 -17.83
CA ASN A 37 -0.04 -9.21 -18.16
C ASN A 37 1.19 -8.80 -17.31
N GLY A 38 0.96 -8.54 -16.02
CA GLY A 38 1.98 -8.09 -15.07
C GLY A 38 2.23 -6.57 -15.04
N ASP A 39 1.60 -5.79 -15.91
CA ASP A 39 1.63 -4.32 -15.85
C ASP A 39 0.74 -3.81 -14.71
N THR A 40 1.38 -3.37 -13.64
CA THR A 40 0.71 -2.84 -12.45
C THR A 40 -0.03 -1.53 -12.70
N THR A 41 0.26 -0.81 -13.80
CA THR A 41 -0.44 0.45 -14.14
C THR A 41 -1.87 0.23 -14.62
N GLN A 42 -2.17 -0.97 -15.11
CA GLN A 42 -3.50 -1.36 -15.58
C GLN A 42 -4.46 -1.75 -14.44
N VAL A 43 -3.94 -1.92 -13.22
CA VAL A 43 -4.71 -2.33 -12.05
C VAL A 43 -4.84 -1.13 -11.10
N PRO A 44 -6.05 -0.56 -10.90
CA PRO A 44 -6.22 0.74 -10.23
C PRO A 44 -5.66 0.81 -8.80
N TRP A 45 -5.67 -0.33 -8.09
CA TRP A 45 -5.20 -0.42 -6.72
C TRP A 45 -3.75 -0.92 -6.60
N ALA A 46 -3.13 -1.42 -7.68
CA ALA A 46 -1.75 -1.92 -7.67
C ALA A 46 -0.72 -0.79 -7.77
N ARG A 47 -0.90 0.23 -6.92
CA ARG A 47 0.00 1.38 -6.88
C ARG A 47 1.33 0.93 -6.29
N MET A 48 2.39 0.93 -7.10
CA MET A 48 3.77 0.62 -6.70
C MET A 48 4.42 1.68 -5.78
N THR A 49 3.60 2.49 -5.12
CA THR A 49 4.03 3.59 -4.24
C THR A 49 3.26 3.50 -2.94
N ALA A 50 3.95 3.69 -1.81
CA ALA A 50 3.31 3.79 -0.51
C ALA A 50 2.27 4.93 -0.49
N HIS A 51 1.18 4.73 0.26
CA HIS A 51 0.15 5.74 0.42
C HIS A 51 0.70 6.95 1.22
N PRO A 52 0.39 8.21 0.84
CA PRO A 52 0.93 9.40 1.52
C PRO A 52 0.66 9.44 3.03
N CYS A 53 -0.50 8.95 3.48
CA CYS A 53 -0.80 8.85 4.92
C CYS A 53 0.22 7.97 5.66
N LEU A 54 0.60 6.84 5.06
CA LEU A 54 1.62 5.96 5.62
C LEU A 54 3.00 6.63 5.61
N GLN A 55 3.33 7.35 4.53
CA GLN A 55 4.60 8.10 4.45
C GLN A 55 4.68 9.16 5.55
N ASN A 56 3.63 9.98 5.71
CA ASN A 56 3.55 11.01 6.74
C ASN A 56 3.63 10.40 8.16
N TRP A 57 2.95 9.27 8.38
CA TRP A 57 3.04 8.54 9.64
C TRP A 57 4.49 8.07 9.88
N LEU A 58 5.13 7.42 8.91
CA LEU A 58 6.52 6.97 9.03
C LEU A 58 7.51 8.13 9.26
N GLU A 59 7.28 9.29 8.64
CA GLU A 59 8.08 10.50 8.85
C GLU A 59 7.96 11.02 10.28
N THR A 60 6.77 10.92 10.87
CA THR A 60 6.52 11.30 12.27
C THR A 60 7.36 10.45 13.24
N TRP A 61 7.49 9.15 12.97
CA TRP A 61 8.21 8.20 13.84
C TRP A 61 9.68 7.95 13.45
N ARG A 62 10.16 8.49 12.31
CA ARG A 62 11.56 8.33 11.87
C ARG A 62 12.57 8.92 12.86
N GLY A 63 12.17 9.87 13.69
CA GLY A 63 13.00 10.49 14.73
C GLY A 63 13.27 9.60 15.95
N ASP A 64 12.39 8.65 16.25
CA ASP A 64 12.40 7.92 17.53
C ASP A 64 13.23 6.63 17.50
N ILE A 65 13.60 6.14 16.31
CA ILE A 65 14.34 4.87 16.13
C ILE A 65 15.81 4.97 16.60
N LYS A 66 16.31 6.15 16.98
CA LYS A 66 17.70 6.32 17.47
C LYS A 66 17.92 6.19 18.98
N ILE A 67 16.91 5.87 19.78
CA ILE A 67 17.04 5.99 21.25
C ILE A 67 17.16 4.64 22.00
N TYR A 68 16.85 3.50 21.37
CA TYR A 68 16.81 2.24 22.15
C TYR A 68 18.15 1.50 22.30
N LYS A 69 19.20 1.86 21.54
CA LYS A 69 20.50 1.15 21.61
C LYS A 69 21.62 1.95 22.32
N LEU A 70 21.53 3.28 22.38
CA LEU A 70 22.55 4.12 23.02
C LEU A 70 22.23 4.50 24.47
N ASP A 71 20.94 4.58 24.83
CA ASP A 71 20.57 4.97 26.19
C ASP A 71 20.65 3.82 27.20
N LEU A 72 20.57 2.56 26.75
CA LEU A 72 20.81 1.40 27.61
C LEU A 72 22.24 1.39 28.20
N ILE A 73 23.25 1.80 27.42
CA ILE A 73 24.64 1.83 27.86
C ILE A 73 24.89 2.99 28.83
N ARG A 74 24.22 4.14 28.64
CA ARG A 74 24.33 5.28 29.56
C ARG A 74 23.62 5.04 30.89
N ASP A 75 22.51 4.30 30.88
CA ASP A 75 21.76 3.99 32.10
C ASP A 75 22.44 2.94 32.99
N ILE A 76 23.18 1.98 32.41
CA ILE A 76 23.99 1.03 33.18
C ILE A 76 25.17 1.74 33.87
N ALA A 77 25.75 2.77 33.24
CA ALA A 77 26.86 3.53 33.79
C ALA A 77 26.47 4.49 34.93
N ARG A 78 25.18 4.82 35.10
CA ARG A 78 24.69 5.77 36.11
C ARG A 78 24.11 5.12 37.38
N ARG A 79 23.97 3.79 37.45
CA ARG A 79 23.50 3.15 38.69
C ARG A 79 24.62 3.13 39.74
N PRO A 80 24.50 3.80 40.89
CA PRO A 80 25.37 3.50 42.01
C PRO A 80 25.09 2.07 42.45
N ARG A 81 26.14 1.25 42.63
CA ARG A 81 25.99 -0.05 43.29
C ARG A 81 25.42 0.20 44.69
N ARG A 82 24.18 -0.20 44.90
CA ARG A 82 23.59 -0.49 46.20
C ARG A 82 22.91 -1.84 46.12
#